data_AF-A0A8C8JHQ2-F1
#
_entry.id   AF-A0A8C8JHQ2-F1
#
_cell.length_a   1.000
_cell.length_b   1.000
_cell.length_c   1.000
_cell.angle_alpha   90.00
_cell.angle_beta   90.00
_cell.angle_gamma   90.00
#
_symmetry.space_group_name_H-M   'P 1'
#
loop_
_entity.id
_entity.type
_entity.pdbx_description
1 polymer ?
#
loop_
_entity_poly.entity_id
_entity_poly.type
_entity_poly.pdbx_seq_one_letter_code
_entity_poly.pdbx_strand_id
1 'polypeptide(L)'
;MFVCVHACLWLWLWLCVEGRGFQQGMNTVKHLTQPPSVTLAGLVIFHLSHPGLFSCVFLLMLTFLNGCSTCLSNVLVLLSPCQSNPSQADLNAKGAWSQGYTGRGVVVTILDDGIEKDHPDLATNYDPEASYDVNDGDSDPQPRYTQRNENRHGTRCAGEVAAAANNNVCGVGVAYNTKIGGVRMLDGEVTDMVEAHSLSLNSQHIHIYSASWGPEDDGKTVDGPAKLAKEAFLRGVTEGRGRLGSIFVWASGNGGREKDSCNCDGYTNSIYTLSISSTTQYGMVPWYSEACSSTLATTFSSGNPNEKQIVTTDLRQKCTDSHTGTSASAPLAAGIIALALEANMNLTWRDMQHLVVRTSHPAHLSTDDWSTNGVGRRVSHSYGYGLLDAGAMVALAQNWTSVGPQHQCVLTMLSEPRDISSRLLFSKTLDACWGKPEYVSSLEHVQARLTLSYNHRGNLAIHLISPLGTRSTLLAPRPKDYSSEGFNDWAFMTTHSWDEDPRGEWTLEIENVSEQGNDYGNRTSVYLHTPPHIHQRLSEVRKCCSVSTSFCGQCAHSLSSFESQVCLWRPLLIARLCSLSLYMFKAFLHFGSVTVVR
;
A
#
# COMPACT_ATOMS: atom_id res chain seq x y z
N MET A 1 51.79 -8.19 17.98
CA MET A 1 50.67 -7.23 17.83
C MET A 1 51.06 -5.95 17.07
N PHE A 2 52.29 -5.42 17.19
CA PHE A 2 52.70 -4.18 16.48
C PHE A 2 53.06 -4.31 14.98
N VAL A 3 53.18 -5.53 14.43
CA VAL A 3 53.62 -5.75 13.04
C VAL A 3 52.46 -5.80 12.04
N CYS A 4 51.26 -6.25 12.44
CA CYS A 4 50.11 -6.36 11.53
C CYS A 4 49.52 -5.00 11.12
N VAL A 5 49.68 -3.96 11.95
CA VAL A 5 49.12 -2.62 11.67
C VAL A 5 49.83 -1.93 10.49
N HIS A 6 51.12 -2.20 10.28
CA HIS A 6 51.88 -1.64 9.16
C HIS A 6 51.51 -2.26 7.80
N ALA A 7 51.19 -3.56 7.75
CA ALA A 7 50.86 -4.24 6.49
C ALA A 7 49.54 -3.75 5.88
N CYS A 8 48.51 -3.51 6.70
CA CYS A 8 47.22 -3.00 6.22
C CYS A 8 47.30 -1.55 5.72
N LEU A 9 48.16 -0.71 6.30
CA LEU A 9 48.32 0.69 5.88
C LEU A 9 48.93 0.80 4.47
N TRP A 10 49.89 -0.07 4.14
CA TRP A 10 50.53 -0.11 2.82
C TRP A 10 49.59 -0.58 1.71
N LEU A 11 48.73 -1.56 1.99
CA LEU A 11 47.75 -2.04 1.02
C LEU A 11 46.70 -0.96 0.68
N TRP A 12 46.32 -0.15 1.68
CA TRP A 12 45.37 0.96 1.53
C TRP A 12 45.96 2.14 0.74
N LEU A 13 47.24 2.46 0.97
CA LEU A 13 47.98 3.47 0.23
C LEU A 13 48.22 3.10 -1.24
N TRP A 14 48.48 1.83 -1.55
CA TRP A 14 48.71 1.38 -2.92
C TRP A 14 47.46 1.50 -3.80
N LEU A 15 46.29 1.14 -3.26
CA LEU A 15 45.00 1.21 -3.98
C LEU A 15 44.48 2.64 -4.20
N CYS A 16 44.94 3.63 -3.42
CA CYS A 16 44.48 5.02 -3.56
C CYS A 16 45.22 5.85 -4.63
N VAL A 17 46.34 5.36 -5.18
CA VAL A 17 47.24 6.19 -6.02
C VAL A 17 46.94 6.10 -7.52
N GLU A 18 46.36 5.01 -8.04
CA GLU A 18 46.10 4.86 -9.49
C GLU A 18 44.76 5.50 -9.94
N GLY A 19 43.99 6.08 -9.03
CA GLY A 19 42.68 6.69 -9.30
C GLY A 19 42.70 8.17 -9.75
N ARG A 20 43.50 8.56 -10.74
CA ARG A 20 43.38 9.84 -11.51
C ARG A 20 44.44 10.03 -12.61
N GLY A 21 44.05 10.19 -13.89
CA GLY A 21 44.99 10.70 -14.93
C GLY A 21 44.64 10.40 -16.40
N PHE A 22 44.26 11.44 -17.14
CA PHE A 22 43.69 11.43 -18.51
C PHE A 22 44.65 11.10 -19.68
N GLN A 23 44.04 10.90 -20.86
CA GLN A 23 44.60 10.76 -22.21
C GLN A 23 45.88 11.57 -22.55
N GLN A 24 46.83 10.95 -23.29
CA GLN A 24 47.33 11.37 -24.62
C GLN A 24 48.58 10.56 -25.06
N GLY A 25 48.76 10.31 -26.37
CA GLY A 25 50.04 9.85 -26.95
C GLY A 25 49.95 8.62 -27.87
N MET A 26 49.89 8.84 -29.19
CA MET A 26 50.09 7.80 -30.21
C MET A 26 51.57 7.62 -30.58
N ASN A 27 51.88 6.52 -31.28
CA ASN A 27 53.18 6.08 -31.85
C ASN A 27 54.08 5.37 -30.80
N THR A 28 54.74 4.23 -31.08
CA THR A 28 55.43 3.85 -32.33
C THR A 28 55.68 2.32 -32.42
N VAL A 29 55.52 1.71 -33.62
CA VAL A 29 56.13 0.45 -34.16
C VAL A 29 56.12 -0.85 -33.28
N LYS A 30 55.37 -1.92 -33.60
CA LYS A 30 55.43 -2.95 -34.69
C LYS A 30 56.34 -4.19 -34.46
N HIS A 31 55.71 -5.37 -34.53
CA HIS A 31 56.22 -6.74 -34.82
C HIS A 31 57.10 -7.51 -33.81
N LEU A 32 56.59 -8.69 -33.37
CA LEU A 32 57.15 -10.07 -33.49
C LEU A 32 56.20 -11.03 -32.72
N THR A 33 55.27 -11.72 -33.39
CA THR A 33 55.32 -13.15 -33.83
C THR A 33 55.30 -14.25 -32.76
N GLN A 34 54.08 -14.72 -32.45
CA GLN A 34 53.65 -16.10 -32.15
C GLN A 34 54.15 -16.88 -30.90
N PRO A 35 53.38 -17.90 -30.43
CA PRO A 35 53.47 -18.46 -29.07
C PRO A 35 54.20 -19.82 -29.00
N PRO A 36 54.32 -20.40 -27.79
CA PRO A 36 53.81 -21.77 -27.63
C PRO A 36 52.98 -22.02 -26.36
N SER A 37 52.23 -23.13 -26.42
CA SER A 37 51.32 -23.68 -25.41
C SER A 37 51.98 -24.69 -24.44
N VAL A 38 51.18 -25.16 -23.46
CA VAL A 38 51.18 -26.51 -22.80
C VAL A 38 51.32 -26.48 -21.25
N THR A 39 50.18 -26.72 -20.57
CA THR A 39 49.89 -27.48 -19.31
C THR A 39 50.96 -27.66 -18.21
N LEU A 40 50.70 -27.70 -16.89
CA LEU A 40 49.64 -28.44 -16.17
C LEU A 40 49.67 -28.10 -14.65
N ALA A 41 48.54 -28.27 -13.96
CA ALA A 41 48.32 -28.53 -12.52
C ALA A 41 49.40 -28.16 -11.45
N GLY A 42 49.01 -27.28 -10.52
CA GLY A 42 49.71 -27.03 -9.25
C GLY A 42 48.72 -26.80 -8.09
N LEU A 43 48.04 -27.86 -7.64
CA LEU A 43 47.08 -27.80 -6.52
C LEU A 43 47.84 -27.78 -5.17
N VAL A 44 48.08 -26.59 -4.61
CA VAL A 44 48.74 -26.46 -3.30
C VAL A 44 47.72 -26.57 -2.17
N ILE A 45 47.59 -27.78 -1.61
CA ILE A 45 46.82 -28.02 -0.38
C ILE A 45 47.69 -27.62 0.82
N PHE A 46 47.33 -26.53 1.51
CA PHE A 46 47.88 -26.24 2.82
C PHE A 46 47.13 -27.02 3.91
N HIS A 47 47.79 -28.01 4.51
CA HIS A 47 47.34 -28.59 5.77
C HIS A 47 47.57 -27.58 6.91
N LEU A 48 46.48 -27.06 7.50
CA LEU A 48 46.51 -26.31 8.76
C LEU A 48 45.70 -27.05 9.82
N SER A 49 46.42 -27.70 10.73
CA SER A 49 45.89 -28.51 11.83
C SER A 49 45.70 -27.67 13.10
N HIS A 50 44.67 -26.79 13.15
CA HIS A 50 44.18 -26.19 14.41
C HIS A 50 42.67 -25.83 14.32
N PRO A 51 41.81 -26.26 15.26
CA PRO A 51 40.34 -26.23 15.11
C PRO A 51 39.68 -24.86 15.41
N GLY A 52 40.42 -23.75 15.37
CA GLY A 52 39.89 -22.40 15.66
C GLY A 52 39.63 -21.51 14.43
N LEU A 53 40.14 -21.87 13.25
CA LEU A 53 40.16 -21.00 12.06
C LEU A 53 38.99 -21.21 11.08
N PHE A 54 38.27 -22.34 11.18
CA PHE A 54 37.16 -22.65 10.26
C PHE A 54 35.98 -21.68 10.36
N SER A 55 35.73 -21.07 11.52
CA SER A 55 34.61 -20.13 11.70
C SER A 55 34.83 -18.78 11.01
N CYS A 56 36.07 -18.25 11.03
CA CYS A 56 36.36 -16.92 10.46
C CYS A 56 36.44 -16.91 8.92
N VAL A 57 36.98 -17.97 8.31
CA VAL A 57 37.12 -18.03 6.84
C VAL A 57 35.77 -18.27 6.15
N PHE A 58 34.86 -19.02 6.79
CA PHE A 58 33.50 -19.21 6.26
C PHE A 58 32.65 -17.93 6.36
N LEU A 59 32.83 -17.14 7.43
CA LEU A 59 32.16 -15.83 7.58
C LEU A 59 32.61 -14.79 6.54
N LEU A 60 33.88 -14.80 6.13
CA LEU A 60 34.41 -13.87 5.13
C LEU A 60 33.96 -14.17 3.70
N MET A 61 33.77 -15.45 3.34
CA MET A 61 33.22 -15.84 2.03
C MET A 61 31.72 -15.50 1.92
N LEU A 62 30.95 -15.64 3.00
CA LEU A 62 29.52 -15.32 3.02
C LEU A 62 29.22 -13.80 3.05
N THR A 63 30.18 -12.96 3.44
CA THR A 63 30.00 -11.49 3.46
C THR A 63 30.31 -10.80 2.14
N PHE A 64 31.04 -11.45 1.22
CA PHE A 64 31.32 -10.92 -0.14
C PHE A 64 30.31 -11.36 -1.21
N LEU A 65 29.34 -12.22 -0.88
CA LEU A 65 28.30 -12.70 -1.80
C LEU A 65 26.94 -12.01 -1.67
N ASN A 66 26.80 -11.06 -0.74
CA ASN A 66 25.56 -10.30 -0.53
C ASN A 66 25.61 -8.93 -1.22
N GLY A 67 24.86 -8.78 -2.31
CA GLY A 67 24.35 -7.49 -2.77
C GLY A 67 25.42 -6.51 -3.29
N CYS A 68 25.81 -6.63 -4.56
CA CYS A 68 26.59 -5.60 -5.24
C CYS A 68 25.88 -5.11 -6.50
N SER A 69 24.84 -4.29 -6.33
CA SER A 69 24.37 -3.37 -7.37
C SER A 69 25.14 -2.05 -7.24
N THR A 70 25.37 -1.34 -8.34
CA THR A 70 26.29 -0.19 -8.39
C THR A 70 25.83 1.02 -7.56
N CYS A 71 24.55 1.15 -7.24
CA CYS A 71 24.03 2.18 -6.32
C CYS A 71 23.68 1.68 -4.91
N LEU A 72 24.01 0.44 -4.53
CA LEU A 72 23.60 -0.14 -3.24
C LEU A 72 24.12 0.65 -2.02
N SER A 73 25.24 1.37 -2.16
CA SER A 73 25.78 2.30 -1.16
C SER A 73 24.94 3.58 -0.95
N ASN A 74 24.00 3.88 -1.85
CA ASN A 74 23.13 5.06 -1.80
C ASN A 74 21.70 4.76 -1.33
N VAL A 75 21.24 3.50 -1.38
CA VAL A 75 19.90 3.06 -0.93
C VAL A 75 19.83 2.97 0.61
N LEU A 76 20.03 4.12 1.28
CA LEU A 76 20.14 4.19 2.75
C LEU A 76 18.83 3.79 3.46
N VAL A 77 17.69 3.95 2.80
CA VAL A 77 16.34 3.63 3.31
C VAL A 77 16.13 2.13 3.56
N LEU A 78 16.83 1.26 2.81
CA LEU A 78 16.76 -0.19 3.00
C LEU A 78 17.91 -0.71 3.85
N LEU A 79 19.04 0.01 3.89
CA LEU A 79 20.32 -0.51 4.37
C LEU A 79 21.11 0.54 5.18
N SER A 80 20.98 0.52 6.51
CA SER A 80 22.05 1.04 7.37
C SER A 80 23.31 0.18 7.21
N PRO A 81 24.52 0.78 7.18
CA PRO A 81 25.77 0.02 7.13
C PRO A 81 26.04 -0.67 8.48
N CYS A 82 26.63 -1.88 8.46
CA CYS A 82 26.82 -2.73 9.64
C CYS A 82 27.77 -2.18 10.74
N GLN A 83 28.16 -0.91 10.68
CA GLN A 83 28.98 -0.19 11.67
C GLN A 83 28.52 1.26 11.90
N SER A 84 27.30 1.64 11.51
CA SER A 84 26.76 2.96 11.87
C SER A 84 26.23 3.02 13.31
N ASN A 85 26.37 4.21 13.88
CA ASN A 85 25.75 4.70 15.11
C ASN A 85 24.27 4.23 15.25
N PRO A 86 23.75 3.96 16.47
CA PRO A 86 22.33 3.58 16.71
C PRO A 86 21.32 4.73 16.51
N SER A 87 21.57 5.57 15.50
CA SER A 87 20.84 6.81 15.17
C SER A 87 20.50 6.91 13.67
N GLN A 88 20.58 5.80 12.92
CA GLN A 88 20.01 5.67 11.58
C GLN A 88 18.96 4.56 11.64
N ALA A 89 17.69 4.94 11.46
CA ALA A 89 16.61 4.00 11.26
C ALA A 89 16.49 3.70 9.77
N ASP A 90 16.14 2.46 9.44
CA ASP A 90 15.79 1.99 8.10
C ASP A 90 14.54 1.11 8.19
N LEU A 91 14.01 0.63 7.06
CA LEU A 91 12.78 -0.18 7.02
C LEU A 91 12.97 -1.65 7.44
N ASN A 92 14.15 -2.01 7.96
CA ASN A 92 14.55 -3.37 8.34
C ASN A 92 14.36 -4.42 7.23
N ALA A 93 14.51 -4.02 5.96
CA ALA A 93 14.36 -4.92 4.81
C ALA A 93 15.34 -6.11 4.87
N LYS A 94 16.59 -5.86 5.31
CA LYS A 94 17.58 -6.91 5.64
C LYS A 94 17.07 -7.93 6.66
N GLY A 95 16.25 -7.52 7.62
CA GLY A 95 15.63 -8.42 8.60
C GLY A 95 14.71 -9.44 7.95
N ALA A 96 13.94 -9.04 6.94
CA ALA A 96 13.12 -9.95 6.13
C ALA A 96 13.96 -10.80 5.16
N TRP A 97 14.91 -10.17 4.45
CA TRP A 97 15.77 -10.87 3.49
C TRP A 97 16.65 -11.95 4.14
N SER A 98 17.16 -11.71 5.36
CA SER A 98 17.94 -12.69 6.12
C SER A 98 17.11 -13.89 6.62
N GLN A 99 15.79 -13.72 6.77
CA GLN A 99 14.84 -14.81 7.01
C GLN A 99 14.48 -15.58 5.71
N GLY A 100 14.98 -15.12 4.55
CA GLY A 100 14.81 -15.75 3.24
C GLY A 100 13.69 -15.17 2.39
N TYR A 101 12.92 -14.19 2.89
CA TYR A 101 11.78 -13.60 2.19
C TYR A 101 12.22 -12.43 1.30
N THR A 102 11.78 -12.43 0.05
CA THR A 102 12.27 -11.55 -1.03
C THR A 102 11.15 -11.11 -2.00
N GLY A 103 9.90 -11.54 -1.75
CA GLY A 103 8.72 -11.23 -2.54
C GLY A 103 8.27 -12.33 -3.52
N ARG A 104 8.89 -13.53 -3.48
CA ARG A 104 8.62 -14.58 -4.49
C ARG A 104 7.16 -15.05 -4.44
N GLY A 105 6.58 -15.23 -5.63
CA GLY A 105 5.19 -15.69 -5.77
C GLY A 105 4.13 -14.63 -5.48
N VAL A 106 4.53 -13.43 -5.04
CA VAL A 106 3.64 -12.28 -4.89
C VAL A 106 3.69 -11.44 -6.16
N VAL A 107 2.53 -10.84 -6.50
CA VAL A 107 2.33 -9.98 -7.66
C VAL A 107 1.82 -8.61 -7.20
N VAL A 108 2.54 -7.54 -7.53
CA VAL A 108 2.19 -6.15 -7.25
C VAL A 108 1.89 -5.44 -8.57
N THR A 109 0.94 -4.51 -8.58
CA THR A 109 0.76 -3.55 -9.69
C THR A 109 0.80 -2.11 -9.20
N ILE A 110 1.32 -1.23 -10.05
CA ILE A 110 1.38 0.22 -9.83
C ILE A 110 0.27 0.89 -10.65
N LEU A 111 -0.69 1.55 -10.02
CA LEU A 111 -1.80 2.25 -10.69
C LEU A 111 -1.44 3.72 -10.92
N ASP A 112 -0.92 4.07 -12.10
CA ASP A 112 -0.20 5.34 -12.28
C ASP A 112 -0.09 5.79 -13.77
N ASP A 113 0.99 6.49 -14.16
CA ASP A 113 1.28 6.99 -15.51
C ASP A 113 1.90 5.96 -16.48
N GLY A 114 2.07 4.72 -16.02
CA GLY A 114 2.62 3.58 -16.78
C GLY A 114 3.89 2.98 -16.18
N ILE A 115 4.37 1.89 -16.76
CA ILE A 115 5.61 1.20 -16.36
C ILE A 115 6.50 0.92 -17.56
N GLU A 116 7.75 1.39 -17.52
CA GLU A 116 8.77 1.08 -18.53
C GLU A 116 9.18 -0.40 -18.38
N LYS A 117 8.37 -1.30 -18.94
CA LYS A 117 8.51 -2.76 -18.82
C LYS A 117 9.83 -3.30 -19.37
N ASP A 118 10.47 -2.56 -20.28
CA ASP A 118 11.77 -2.86 -20.87
C ASP A 118 12.95 -2.24 -20.09
N HIS A 119 12.69 -1.53 -18.98
CA HIS A 119 13.73 -1.01 -18.10
C HIS A 119 14.63 -2.17 -17.63
N PRO A 120 15.97 -2.08 -17.75
CA PRO A 120 16.89 -3.21 -17.50
C PRO A 120 16.84 -3.75 -16.07
N ASP A 121 16.35 -2.94 -15.13
CA ASP A 121 16.16 -3.30 -13.71
C ASP A 121 14.74 -3.78 -13.36
N LEU A 122 13.78 -3.69 -14.30
CA LEU A 122 12.39 -4.16 -14.12
C LEU A 122 12.06 -5.38 -14.99
N ALA A 123 12.66 -5.50 -16.18
CA ALA A 123 12.26 -6.45 -17.22
C ALA A 123 12.25 -7.94 -16.79
N THR A 124 13.08 -8.36 -15.83
CA THR A 124 13.06 -9.73 -15.28
C THR A 124 11.89 -10.00 -14.35
N ASN A 125 11.43 -8.95 -13.65
CA ASN A 125 10.34 -8.99 -12.68
C ASN A 125 9.02 -8.54 -13.30
N TYR A 126 9.02 -7.92 -14.48
CA TYR A 126 7.81 -7.53 -15.20
C TYR A 126 6.82 -8.69 -15.36
N ASP A 127 5.55 -8.36 -15.26
CA ASP A 127 4.41 -9.26 -15.39
C ASP A 127 3.29 -8.61 -16.25
N PRO A 128 3.02 -9.12 -17.46
CA PRO A 128 1.95 -8.62 -18.31
C PRO A 128 0.55 -8.95 -17.77
N GLU A 129 0.37 -10.00 -16.96
CA GLU A 129 -0.94 -10.31 -16.35
C GLU A 129 -1.25 -9.38 -15.16
N ALA A 130 -0.24 -8.64 -14.67
CA ALA A 130 -0.39 -7.58 -13.68
C ALA A 130 -0.51 -6.17 -14.30
N SER A 131 -0.65 -6.07 -15.62
CA SER A 131 -0.47 -4.84 -16.39
C SER A 131 -1.59 -4.57 -17.40
N TYR A 132 -1.91 -3.30 -17.65
CA TYR A 132 -2.87 -2.88 -18.68
C TYR A 132 -2.74 -1.38 -18.99
N ASP A 133 -3.16 -0.94 -20.17
CA ASP A 133 -3.32 0.47 -20.52
C ASP A 133 -4.80 0.85 -20.58
N VAL A 134 -5.28 1.58 -19.58
CA VAL A 134 -6.67 2.03 -19.50
C VAL A 134 -6.87 3.35 -20.25
N ASN A 135 -5.81 4.12 -20.50
CA ASN A 135 -5.90 5.38 -21.24
C ASN A 135 -6.08 5.13 -22.75
N ASP A 136 -5.30 4.23 -23.34
CA ASP A 136 -5.35 3.89 -24.78
C ASP A 136 -6.13 2.57 -25.06
N GLY A 137 -6.43 1.76 -24.03
CA GLY A 137 -7.36 0.62 -24.12
C GLY A 137 -6.73 -0.69 -24.61
N ASP A 138 -5.45 -0.92 -24.31
CA ASP A 138 -4.70 -2.10 -24.71
C ASP A 138 -3.87 -2.72 -23.57
N SER A 139 -3.04 -3.73 -23.86
CA SER A 139 -2.30 -4.50 -22.85
C SER A 139 -0.89 -3.98 -22.54
N ASP A 140 -0.43 -2.91 -23.18
CA ASP A 140 0.93 -2.39 -23.05
C ASP A 140 0.98 -1.09 -22.22
N PRO A 141 1.33 -1.14 -20.93
CA PRO A 141 1.37 0.04 -20.05
C PRO A 141 2.60 0.95 -20.27
N GLN A 142 3.25 0.90 -21.44
CA GLN A 142 4.47 1.66 -21.69
C GLN A 142 4.21 3.18 -21.54
N PRO A 143 4.99 3.91 -20.72
CA PRO A 143 4.79 5.34 -20.55
C PRO A 143 5.04 6.10 -21.85
N ARG A 144 4.13 7.01 -22.19
CA ARG A 144 4.28 7.91 -23.32
C ARG A 144 5.42 8.91 -23.06
N TYR A 145 6.56 8.73 -23.72
CA TYR A 145 7.75 9.58 -23.55
C TYR A 145 7.51 11.04 -23.99
N THR A 146 7.60 11.99 -23.06
CA THR A 146 7.58 13.44 -23.35
C THR A 146 8.94 14.08 -23.13
N GLN A 147 9.19 15.29 -23.67
CA GLN A 147 10.45 16.01 -23.45
C GLN A 147 10.70 16.36 -21.97
N ARG A 148 9.63 16.47 -21.18
CA ARG A 148 9.69 16.79 -19.75
C ARG A 148 9.72 15.55 -18.86
N ASN A 149 9.61 14.36 -19.45
CA ASN A 149 9.42 13.08 -18.76
C ASN A 149 8.29 13.20 -17.72
N GLU A 150 7.12 13.65 -18.17
CA GLU A 150 5.93 13.75 -17.30
C GLU A 150 5.53 12.36 -16.80
N ASN A 151 5.41 11.40 -17.72
CA ASN A 151 5.04 10.01 -17.44
C ASN A 151 6.24 9.16 -16.96
N ARG A 152 6.78 9.47 -15.78
CA ARG A 152 7.94 8.79 -15.18
C ARG A 152 7.66 8.18 -13.81
N HIS A 153 6.49 8.47 -13.24
CA HIS A 153 6.18 8.28 -11.85
C HIS A 153 5.94 6.80 -11.53
N GLY A 154 5.08 6.10 -12.30
CA GLY A 154 4.84 4.68 -12.12
C GLY A 154 6.09 3.81 -12.32
N THR A 155 6.99 4.22 -13.22
CA THR A 155 8.30 3.57 -13.42
C THR A 155 9.24 3.75 -12.21
N ARG A 156 9.15 4.86 -11.48
CA ARG A 156 9.91 5.09 -10.24
C ARG A 156 9.36 4.24 -9.11
N CYS A 157 8.04 4.25 -8.91
CA CYS A 157 7.35 3.45 -7.91
C CYS A 157 7.57 1.93 -8.11
N ALA A 158 7.57 1.45 -9.36
CA ALA A 158 7.81 0.05 -9.68
C ALA A 158 9.20 -0.44 -9.22
N GLY A 159 10.24 0.39 -9.34
CA GLY A 159 11.59 0.06 -8.89
C GLY A 159 11.72 -0.06 -7.38
N GLU A 160 11.01 0.78 -6.62
CA GLU A 160 11.01 0.72 -5.15
C GLU A 160 10.44 -0.61 -4.63
N VAL A 161 9.41 -1.14 -5.31
CA VAL A 161 8.85 -2.45 -5.02
C VAL A 161 9.81 -3.56 -5.46
N ALA A 162 10.19 -3.57 -6.74
CA ALA A 162 10.67 -4.79 -7.41
C ALA A 162 11.82 -4.57 -8.42
N ALA A 163 12.62 -3.52 -8.29
CA ALA A 163 13.91 -3.44 -9.00
C ALA A 163 14.76 -4.69 -8.68
N ALA A 164 15.37 -5.27 -9.71
CA ALA A 164 16.08 -6.53 -9.61
C ALA A 164 17.36 -6.41 -8.76
N ALA A 165 17.73 -7.51 -8.10
CA ALA A 165 18.96 -7.56 -7.31
C ALA A 165 20.14 -8.16 -8.10
N ASN A 166 21.36 -7.71 -7.80
CA ASN A 166 22.62 -8.32 -8.26
C ASN A 166 22.86 -8.32 -9.78
N ASN A 167 22.26 -7.36 -10.51
CA ASN A 167 22.40 -7.20 -11.96
C ASN A 167 23.41 -6.09 -12.37
N ASN A 168 24.01 -5.37 -11.42
CA ASN A 168 24.84 -4.16 -11.61
C ASN A 168 24.11 -2.95 -12.21
N VAL A 169 22.78 -2.95 -12.22
CA VAL A 169 21.92 -1.82 -12.62
C VAL A 169 21.36 -1.18 -11.35
N CYS A 170 21.20 0.14 -11.35
CA CYS A 170 20.51 0.90 -10.31
C CYS A 170 20.76 0.42 -8.86
N GLY A 171 19.69 0.12 -8.12
CA GLY A 171 19.68 -0.26 -6.71
C GLY A 171 19.16 -1.68 -6.52
N VAL A 172 18.04 -1.77 -5.80
CA VAL A 172 17.29 -3.01 -5.54
C VAL A 172 15.94 -2.64 -4.94
N GLY A 173 14.87 -3.34 -5.32
CA GLY A 173 13.54 -3.16 -4.73
C GLY A 173 13.43 -3.82 -3.36
N VAL A 174 12.49 -3.36 -2.54
CA VAL A 174 12.19 -3.97 -1.22
C VAL A 174 11.89 -5.47 -1.37
N ALA A 175 11.13 -5.83 -2.40
CA ALA A 175 10.71 -7.17 -2.76
C ALA A 175 11.25 -7.53 -4.16
N TYR A 176 12.57 -7.54 -4.30
CA TYR A 176 13.29 -7.72 -5.58
C TYR A 176 13.05 -9.05 -6.33
N ASN A 177 12.27 -9.99 -5.80
CA ASN A 177 11.81 -11.20 -6.49
C ASN A 177 10.26 -11.25 -6.66
N THR A 178 9.54 -10.18 -6.34
CA THR A 178 8.12 -10.01 -6.64
C THR A 178 7.91 -9.76 -8.13
N LYS A 179 6.77 -10.22 -8.64
CA LYS A 179 6.30 -9.88 -9.99
C LYS A 179 5.63 -8.51 -9.99
N ILE A 180 6.04 -7.65 -10.91
CA ILE A 180 5.62 -6.24 -10.96
C ILE A 180 4.93 -5.93 -12.28
N GLY A 181 3.72 -5.40 -12.21
CA GLY A 181 3.03 -4.80 -13.34
C GLY A 181 2.78 -3.31 -13.13
N GLY A 182 2.14 -2.71 -14.11
CA GLY A 182 1.68 -1.33 -14.04
C GLY A 182 0.42 -1.13 -14.86
N VAL A 183 -0.45 -0.25 -14.37
CA VAL A 183 -1.65 0.19 -15.07
C VAL A 183 -1.45 1.64 -15.47
N ARG A 184 -1.37 1.91 -16.77
CA ARG A 184 -1.36 3.28 -17.30
C ARG A 184 -2.79 3.79 -17.29
N MET A 185 -3.06 4.70 -16.35
CA MET A 185 -4.38 5.28 -16.13
C MET A 185 -4.37 6.79 -15.83
N LEU A 186 -3.22 7.37 -15.44
CA LEU A 186 -3.08 8.82 -15.19
C LEU A 186 -2.67 9.67 -16.41
N ASP A 187 -2.27 9.07 -17.54
CA ASP A 187 -1.84 9.83 -18.73
C ASP A 187 -3.03 10.18 -19.67
N GLY A 188 -4.11 10.67 -19.08
CA GLY A 188 -5.37 10.95 -19.77
C GLY A 188 -6.46 11.49 -18.85
N GLU A 189 -7.72 11.47 -19.32
CA GLU A 189 -8.88 11.83 -18.50
C GLU A 189 -9.18 10.71 -17.49
N VAL A 190 -9.03 11.00 -16.20
CA VAL A 190 -9.35 10.07 -15.11
C VAL A 190 -10.84 10.19 -14.77
N THR A 191 -11.59 9.11 -14.96
CA THR A 191 -13.03 9.02 -14.67
C THR A 191 -13.32 7.86 -13.72
N ASP A 192 -14.49 7.86 -13.06
CA ASP A 192 -14.97 6.75 -12.19
C ASP A 192 -14.84 5.37 -12.87
N MET A 193 -15.01 5.31 -14.21
CA MET A 193 -14.83 4.08 -14.98
C MET A 193 -13.36 3.68 -15.14
N VAL A 194 -12.46 4.63 -15.39
CA VAL A 194 -11.00 4.41 -15.50
C VAL A 194 -10.45 3.91 -14.17
N GLU A 195 -10.82 4.56 -13.06
CA GLU A 195 -10.45 4.13 -11.72
C GLU A 195 -11.00 2.75 -11.39
N ALA A 196 -12.30 2.51 -11.62
CA ALA A 196 -12.93 1.24 -11.30
C ALA A 196 -12.36 0.08 -12.11
N HIS A 197 -11.98 0.31 -13.37
CA HIS A 197 -11.32 -0.68 -14.20
C HIS A 197 -9.92 -1.00 -13.65
N SER A 198 -9.13 0.04 -13.36
CA SER A 198 -7.77 -0.07 -12.80
C SER A 198 -7.76 -0.82 -11.46
N LEU A 199 -8.66 -0.46 -10.55
CA LEU A 199 -8.84 -1.09 -9.23
C LEU A 199 -9.36 -2.54 -9.30
N SER A 200 -9.97 -2.94 -10.42
CA SER A 200 -10.53 -4.29 -10.62
C SER A 200 -9.63 -5.22 -11.44
N LEU A 201 -8.52 -4.72 -12.00
CA LEU A 201 -7.68 -5.46 -12.95
C LEU A 201 -7.20 -6.78 -12.35
N ASN A 202 -7.54 -7.90 -12.98
CA ASN A 202 -7.00 -9.24 -12.71
C ASN A 202 -6.87 -9.60 -11.21
N SER A 203 -7.90 -9.28 -10.40
CA SER A 203 -7.88 -9.37 -8.93
C SER A 203 -7.69 -10.76 -8.32
N GLN A 204 -7.65 -11.82 -9.14
CA GLN A 204 -7.27 -13.18 -8.71
C GLN A 204 -5.77 -13.48 -8.89
N HIS A 205 -5.07 -12.68 -9.70
CA HIS A 205 -3.64 -12.77 -9.98
C HIS A 205 -2.85 -11.68 -9.23
N ILE A 206 -3.32 -10.44 -9.30
CA ILE A 206 -2.71 -9.30 -8.61
C ILE A 206 -3.02 -9.37 -7.11
N HIS A 207 -1.99 -9.33 -6.29
CA HIS A 207 -2.12 -9.42 -4.83
C HIS A 207 -2.25 -8.04 -4.18
N ILE A 208 -1.41 -7.11 -4.63
CA ILE A 208 -1.24 -5.78 -4.05
C ILE A 208 -1.33 -4.74 -5.16
N TYR A 209 -2.06 -3.66 -4.90
CA TYR A 209 -2.19 -2.50 -5.75
C TYR A 209 -1.58 -1.31 -5.02
N SER A 210 -0.60 -0.63 -5.63
CA SER A 210 -0.02 0.59 -5.08
C SER A 210 -0.50 1.79 -5.91
N ALA A 211 -0.99 2.82 -5.23
CA ALA A 211 -1.50 4.04 -5.82
C ALA A 211 -1.12 5.25 -4.98
N SER A 212 -1.06 6.42 -5.62
CA SER A 212 -0.75 7.69 -4.95
C SER A 212 -1.51 8.90 -5.53
N TRP A 213 -2.61 8.61 -6.22
CA TRP A 213 -3.55 9.59 -6.77
C TRP A 213 -4.79 9.71 -5.87
N GLY A 214 -5.49 10.83 -6.03
CA GLY A 214 -6.67 11.22 -5.24
C GLY A 214 -7.19 12.56 -5.75
N PRO A 215 -7.93 13.32 -4.93
CA PRO A 215 -8.31 14.70 -5.21
C PRO A 215 -7.08 15.64 -5.30
N GLU A 216 -7.31 16.91 -5.61
CA GLU A 216 -6.23 17.91 -5.62
C GLU A 216 -5.80 18.25 -4.16
N ASP A 217 -4.52 18.07 -3.86
CA ASP A 217 -3.85 18.31 -2.56
C ASP A 217 -3.75 19.82 -2.19
N ASP A 218 -4.86 20.53 -2.23
CA ASP A 218 -4.95 21.99 -2.29
C ASP A 218 -5.39 22.68 -0.98
N GLY A 219 -5.73 21.92 0.06
CA GLY A 219 -6.23 22.43 1.34
C GLY A 219 -7.67 22.94 1.30
N LYS A 220 -8.46 22.63 0.26
CA LYS A 220 -9.87 23.07 0.09
C LYS A 220 -10.80 21.97 -0.45
N THR A 221 -10.29 21.02 -1.22
CA THR A 221 -11.09 19.99 -1.88
C THR A 221 -11.59 18.94 -0.87
N VAL A 222 -12.77 18.36 -1.11
CA VAL A 222 -13.31 17.21 -0.37
C VAL A 222 -13.95 16.31 -1.40
N ASP A 223 -13.28 15.23 -1.78
CA ASP A 223 -13.77 14.32 -2.81
C ASP A 223 -13.16 12.92 -2.61
N GLY A 224 -13.67 11.93 -3.34
CA GLY A 224 -13.20 10.56 -3.22
C GLY A 224 -13.87 9.62 -4.23
N PRO A 225 -13.64 8.30 -4.13
CA PRO A 225 -14.06 7.35 -5.14
C PRO A 225 -15.55 7.48 -5.43
N ALA A 226 -15.90 7.67 -6.70
CA ALA A 226 -17.29 7.69 -7.14
C ALA A 226 -17.88 6.27 -7.10
N LYS A 227 -19.03 6.03 -7.76
CA LYS A 227 -19.82 4.82 -7.51
C LYS A 227 -19.08 3.56 -7.95
N LEU A 228 -18.51 3.57 -9.15
CA LEU A 228 -17.84 2.40 -9.72
C LEU A 228 -16.54 2.11 -8.99
N ALA A 229 -15.75 3.14 -8.61
CA ALA A 229 -14.54 3.00 -7.83
C ALA A 229 -14.83 2.44 -6.42
N LYS A 230 -15.88 2.91 -5.74
CA LYS A 230 -16.37 2.32 -4.46
C LYS A 230 -16.78 0.85 -4.62
N GLU A 231 -17.44 0.49 -5.72
CA GLU A 231 -17.81 -0.90 -6.03
C GLU A 231 -16.60 -1.76 -6.45
N ALA A 232 -15.54 -1.17 -7.01
CA ALA A 232 -14.28 -1.82 -7.33
C ALA A 232 -13.47 -2.14 -6.06
N PHE A 233 -13.29 -1.17 -5.15
CA PHE A 233 -12.68 -1.40 -3.83
C PHE A 233 -13.41 -2.51 -3.07
N LEU A 234 -14.74 -2.43 -3.01
CA LEU A 234 -15.54 -3.47 -2.35
C LEU A 234 -15.28 -4.84 -3.00
N ARG A 235 -15.45 -4.99 -4.32
CA ARG A 235 -15.19 -6.29 -4.98
C ARG A 235 -13.74 -6.78 -4.78
N GLY A 236 -12.76 -5.88 -4.82
CA GLY A 236 -11.35 -6.19 -4.57
C GLY A 236 -11.14 -6.84 -3.20
N VAL A 237 -11.59 -6.20 -2.12
CA VAL A 237 -11.40 -6.75 -0.76
C VAL A 237 -12.29 -7.96 -0.44
N THR A 238 -13.33 -8.24 -1.24
CA THR A 238 -14.29 -9.34 -0.98
C THR A 238 -14.08 -10.58 -1.84
N GLU A 239 -13.68 -10.38 -3.09
CA GLU A 239 -13.58 -11.44 -4.10
C GLU A 239 -12.13 -11.64 -4.55
N GLY A 240 -11.29 -10.60 -4.50
CA GLY A 240 -9.87 -10.65 -4.85
C GLY A 240 -9.06 -11.66 -4.04
N ARG A 241 -7.94 -12.13 -4.61
CA ARG A 241 -7.05 -13.16 -4.04
C ARG A 241 -7.81 -14.38 -3.49
N GLY A 242 -8.75 -14.94 -4.26
CA GLY A 242 -9.54 -16.09 -3.82
C GLY A 242 -10.41 -15.83 -2.58
N ARG A 243 -10.93 -14.59 -2.42
CA ARG A 243 -11.66 -14.06 -1.23
C ARG A 243 -10.80 -13.77 0.01
N LEU A 244 -9.47 -13.76 -0.09
CA LEU A 244 -8.62 -13.15 0.94
C LEU A 244 -8.68 -11.62 0.89
N GLY A 245 -9.06 -11.06 -0.26
CA GLY A 245 -9.15 -9.63 -0.54
C GLY A 245 -7.85 -9.07 -1.08
N SER A 246 -7.96 -8.30 -2.16
CA SER A 246 -6.92 -7.44 -2.69
C SER A 246 -6.43 -6.46 -1.62
N ILE A 247 -5.12 -6.19 -1.58
CA ILE A 247 -4.54 -5.19 -0.69
C ILE A 247 -4.27 -3.92 -1.49
N PHE A 248 -4.98 -2.84 -1.19
CA PHE A 248 -4.76 -1.53 -1.78
C PHE A 248 -3.85 -0.73 -0.84
N VAL A 249 -2.71 -0.25 -1.32
CA VAL A 249 -1.75 0.58 -0.56
C VAL A 249 -1.78 1.98 -1.15
N TRP A 250 -2.00 2.99 -0.31
CA TRP A 250 -2.27 4.36 -0.75
C TRP A 250 -1.31 5.34 -0.08
N ALA A 251 -0.84 6.33 -0.83
CA ALA A 251 -0.19 7.50 -0.26
C ALA A 251 -1.21 8.37 0.49
N SER A 252 -0.77 9.09 1.52
CA SER A 252 -1.66 9.97 2.31
C SER A 252 -1.85 11.39 1.77
N GLY A 253 -1.23 11.75 0.63
CA GLY A 253 -1.33 13.10 0.04
C GLY A 253 -0.08 13.97 0.25
N ASN A 254 0.04 15.06 -0.49
CA ASN A 254 1.19 15.99 -0.47
C ASN A 254 0.80 17.44 -0.12
N GLY A 255 -0.41 17.66 0.38
CA GLY A 255 -1.02 18.97 0.70
C GLY A 255 -0.56 19.62 2.00
N GLY A 256 0.46 19.09 2.69
CA GLY A 256 0.93 19.60 3.99
C GLY A 256 1.37 21.07 3.99
N ARG A 257 1.85 21.59 2.84
CA ARG A 257 2.15 23.01 2.63
C ARG A 257 0.89 23.86 2.54
N GLU A 258 -0.15 23.31 1.93
CA GLU A 258 -1.43 23.97 1.69
C GLU A 258 -2.35 23.91 2.92
N LYS A 259 -1.93 23.14 3.95
CA LYS A 259 -2.67 22.81 5.18
C LYS A 259 -3.90 21.96 4.90
N ASP A 260 -3.73 20.96 4.05
CA ASP A 260 -4.72 19.92 3.86
C ASP A 260 -4.72 18.88 5.01
N SER A 261 -5.76 18.06 5.04
CA SER A 261 -6.03 17.04 6.05
C SER A 261 -6.67 15.84 5.37
N CYS A 262 -5.85 14.81 5.13
CA CYS A 262 -6.14 13.63 4.31
C CYS A 262 -7.41 12.82 4.62
N ASN A 263 -8.13 13.08 5.72
CA ASN A 263 -9.51 12.61 5.88
C ASN A 263 -10.51 13.28 4.90
N CYS A 264 -10.11 14.33 4.17
CA CYS A 264 -10.85 14.95 3.08
C CYS A 264 -10.63 14.26 1.72
N ASP A 265 -9.60 13.42 1.60
CA ASP A 265 -9.45 12.48 0.49
C ASP A 265 -10.17 11.15 0.82
N GLY A 266 -11.24 10.86 0.09
CA GLY A 266 -12.03 9.64 0.28
C GLY A 266 -11.37 8.35 -0.22
N TYR A 267 -10.24 8.41 -0.95
CA TYR A 267 -9.44 7.23 -1.28
C TYR A 267 -8.59 6.84 -0.07
N THR A 268 -7.71 7.72 0.43
CA THR A 268 -6.85 7.42 1.59
C THR A 268 -7.64 7.22 2.90
N ASN A 269 -8.76 7.93 3.08
CA ASN A 269 -9.71 7.77 4.20
C ASN A 269 -10.56 6.49 4.13
N SER A 270 -10.46 5.70 3.04
CA SER A 270 -11.15 4.42 2.92
C SER A 270 -10.60 3.39 3.91
N ILE A 271 -11.47 2.52 4.41
CA ILE A 271 -11.05 1.35 5.21
C ILE A 271 -10.32 0.31 4.35
N TYR A 272 -10.61 0.30 3.05
CA TYR A 272 -10.14 -0.70 2.09
C TYR A 272 -8.71 -0.43 1.63
N THR A 273 -8.21 0.78 1.87
CA THR A 273 -6.85 1.23 1.60
C THR A 273 -6.01 1.15 2.86
N LEU A 274 -4.77 0.70 2.70
CA LEU A 274 -3.73 0.75 3.69
C LEU A 274 -2.96 2.06 3.45
N SER A 275 -3.39 3.12 4.14
CA SER A 275 -2.84 4.47 3.97
C SER A 275 -1.48 4.64 4.66
N ILE A 276 -0.53 5.23 3.93
CA ILE A 276 0.88 5.39 4.30
C ILE A 276 1.33 6.84 4.15
N SER A 277 1.84 7.41 5.25
CA SER A 277 2.52 8.70 5.29
C SER A 277 4.03 8.59 5.12
N SER A 278 4.71 9.73 5.03
CA SER A 278 6.17 9.81 4.90
C SER A 278 6.85 10.29 6.18
N THR A 279 8.07 9.79 6.41
CA THR A 279 9.07 10.44 7.25
C THR A 279 10.29 10.85 6.44
N THR A 280 10.96 11.91 6.88
CA THR A 280 12.25 12.34 6.35
C THR A 280 13.40 11.45 6.83
N GLN A 281 14.61 11.60 6.27
CA GLN A 281 15.79 10.82 6.67
C GLN A 281 16.11 10.98 8.18
N TYR A 282 15.86 12.16 8.74
CA TYR A 282 16.09 12.43 10.17
C TYR A 282 14.89 12.14 11.08
N GLY A 283 13.84 11.49 10.57
CA GLY A 283 12.68 11.12 11.37
C GLY A 283 11.72 12.28 11.64
N MET A 284 11.83 13.40 10.91
CA MET A 284 10.93 14.56 11.00
C MET A 284 9.75 14.41 10.02
N VAL A 285 8.63 15.08 10.31
CA VAL A 285 7.47 15.14 9.40
C VAL A 285 7.85 15.97 8.16
N PRO A 286 7.76 15.44 6.94
CA PRO A 286 8.07 16.20 5.73
C PRO A 286 7.10 17.35 5.48
N TRP A 287 7.57 18.42 4.83
CA TRP A 287 6.80 19.64 4.57
C TRP A 287 5.53 19.44 3.71
N TYR A 288 5.46 18.33 2.96
CA TYR A 288 4.33 17.94 2.12
C TYR A 288 3.37 16.96 2.82
N SER A 289 3.77 16.28 3.89
CA SER A 289 2.95 15.22 4.49
C SER A 289 1.67 15.79 5.09
N GLU A 290 0.56 15.10 4.85
CA GLU A 290 -0.72 15.39 5.48
C GLU A 290 -0.90 14.58 6.77
N ALA A 291 -1.67 15.15 7.70
CA ALA A 291 -1.99 14.51 8.97
C ALA A 291 -3.49 14.28 9.08
N CYS A 292 -3.89 13.03 9.35
CA CYS A 292 -5.28 12.64 9.53
C CYS A 292 -5.37 11.31 10.30
N SER A 293 -6.55 10.98 10.82
CA SER A 293 -6.75 9.78 11.64
C SER A 293 -6.86 8.47 10.83
N SER A 294 -6.95 8.52 9.51
CA SER A 294 -7.06 7.35 8.63
C SER A 294 -5.71 6.68 8.31
N THR A 295 -4.60 7.41 8.39
CA THR A 295 -3.23 6.87 8.19
C THR A 295 -2.98 5.68 9.12
N LEU A 296 -2.43 4.59 8.57
CA LEU A 296 -2.06 3.41 9.37
C LEU A 296 -0.60 3.41 9.81
N ALA A 297 0.32 3.81 8.93
CA ALA A 297 1.75 3.74 9.19
C ALA A 297 2.56 4.68 8.28
N THR A 298 3.87 4.58 8.38
CA THR A 298 4.85 5.46 7.72
C THR A 298 5.98 4.66 7.08
N THR A 299 6.52 5.16 5.97
CA THR A 299 7.84 4.77 5.45
C THR A 299 8.68 6.01 5.16
N PHE A 300 9.96 5.85 4.82
CA PHE A 300 10.79 6.99 4.43
C PHE A 300 10.37 7.56 3.07
N SER A 301 10.67 8.83 2.86
CA SER A 301 10.71 9.51 1.57
C SER A 301 11.70 10.69 1.67
N SER A 302 11.54 11.69 0.80
CA SER A 302 12.29 12.93 0.78
C SER A 302 12.05 13.86 1.98
N GLY A 303 13.02 14.71 2.29
CA GLY A 303 12.90 15.76 3.31
C GLY A 303 13.43 17.11 2.83
N ASN A 304 14.22 17.77 3.68
CA ASN A 304 14.91 19.00 3.34
C ASN A 304 16.00 18.77 2.27
N PRO A 305 16.50 19.81 1.57
CA PRO A 305 17.54 19.65 0.54
C PRO A 305 18.87 19.02 1.01
N ASN A 306 19.11 18.96 2.33
CA ASN A 306 20.30 18.35 2.93
C ASN A 306 20.09 16.84 3.23
N GLU A 307 18.87 16.34 3.10
CA GLU A 307 18.49 14.96 3.37
C GLU A 307 18.45 14.15 2.08
N LYS A 308 18.74 12.85 2.20
CA LYS A 308 18.62 11.93 1.07
C LYS A 308 17.15 11.80 0.63
N GLN A 309 16.98 11.52 -0.65
CA GLN A 309 15.69 11.22 -1.28
C GLN A 309 15.69 9.75 -1.74
N ILE A 310 14.60 9.31 -2.36
CA ILE A 310 14.46 7.93 -2.81
C ILE A 310 15.29 7.66 -4.06
N VAL A 311 16.04 6.55 -4.02
CA VAL A 311 16.84 6.00 -5.12
C VAL A 311 16.07 4.86 -5.78
N THR A 312 15.74 5.00 -7.06
CA THR A 312 14.96 4.01 -7.82
C THR A 312 15.20 4.12 -9.33
N THR A 313 14.57 3.25 -10.10
CA THR A 313 14.50 3.27 -11.58
C THR A 313 13.85 4.54 -12.09
N ASP A 314 14.20 4.98 -13.29
CA ASP A 314 13.63 6.19 -13.90
C ASP A 314 13.46 6.02 -15.41
N LEU A 315 12.53 6.78 -15.97
CA LEU A 315 12.16 6.70 -17.38
C LEU A 315 13.39 6.90 -18.30
N ARG A 316 13.40 6.16 -19.42
CA ARG A 316 14.48 6.07 -20.42
C ARG A 316 15.67 5.23 -19.94
N GLN A 317 15.40 4.15 -19.24
CA GLN A 317 16.36 3.16 -18.75
C GLN A 317 17.41 3.77 -17.81
N LYS A 318 16.94 4.63 -16.89
CA LYS A 318 17.77 5.48 -16.03
C LYS A 318 17.62 5.15 -14.55
N CYS A 319 18.43 5.81 -13.75
CA CYS A 319 18.31 5.85 -12.31
C CYS A 319 18.04 7.28 -11.85
N THR A 320 17.20 7.40 -10.83
CA THR A 320 16.99 8.64 -10.08
C THR A 320 17.45 8.43 -8.65
N ASP A 321 18.07 9.45 -8.06
CA ASP A 321 18.31 9.61 -6.63
C ASP A 321 17.42 10.70 -6.01
N SER A 322 16.45 11.21 -6.79
CA SER A 322 15.54 12.30 -6.46
C SER A 322 14.07 11.95 -6.74
N HIS A 323 13.59 10.84 -6.16
CA HIS A 323 12.15 10.59 -6.02
C HIS A 323 11.66 11.01 -4.62
N THR A 324 10.45 11.55 -4.54
CA THR A 324 9.99 12.47 -3.48
C THR A 324 8.47 12.38 -3.29
N GLY A 325 7.97 12.85 -2.15
CA GLY A 325 6.53 12.88 -1.84
C GLY A 325 6.04 11.62 -1.13
N THR A 326 4.80 11.63 -0.63
CA THR A 326 4.14 10.43 -0.05
C THR A 326 3.93 9.33 -1.08
N SER A 327 3.91 9.72 -2.36
CA SER A 327 3.89 8.82 -3.52
C SER A 327 5.09 7.87 -3.62
N ALA A 328 6.24 8.19 -3.01
CA ALA A 328 7.38 7.27 -2.86
C ALA A 328 7.30 6.43 -1.56
N SER A 329 6.48 6.83 -0.59
CA SER A 329 6.30 6.05 0.65
C SER A 329 5.38 4.83 0.46
N ALA A 330 4.33 4.96 -0.36
CA ALA A 330 3.37 3.87 -0.62
C ALA A 330 3.99 2.66 -1.36
N PRO A 331 4.86 2.81 -2.37
CA PRO A 331 5.55 1.71 -3.04
C PRO A 331 6.50 0.94 -2.10
N LEU A 332 7.26 1.64 -1.25
CA LEU A 332 8.09 0.99 -0.23
C LEU A 332 7.23 0.13 0.70
N ALA A 333 6.08 0.62 1.15
CA ALA A 333 5.14 -0.15 1.95
C ALA A 333 4.56 -1.36 1.19
N ALA A 334 4.17 -1.19 -0.09
CA ALA A 334 3.71 -2.29 -0.94
C ALA A 334 4.77 -3.40 -1.08
N GLY A 335 6.05 -3.03 -1.20
CA GLY A 335 7.16 -3.97 -1.15
C GLY A 335 7.27 -4.71 0.19
N ILE A 336 7.17 -4.02 1.33
CA ILE A 336 7.19 -4.68 2.66
C ILE A 336 6.02 -5.66 2.82
N ILE A 337 4.83 -5.24 2.37
CA ILE A 337 3.61 -6.06 2.36
C ILE A 337 3.81 -7.31 1.48
N ALA A 338 4.52 -7.22 0.36
CA ALA A 338 4.87 -8.37 -0.47
C ALA A 338 5.82 -9.34 0.25
N LEU A 339 6.77 -8.86 1.04
CA LEU A 339 7.60 -9.73 1.89
C LEU A 339 6.76 -10.47 2.95
N ALA A 340 5.81 -9.78 3.58
CA ALA A 340 4.89 -10.37 4.55
C ALA A 340 3.90 -11.37 3.93
N LEU A 341 3.46 -11.14 2.68
CA LEU A 341 2.66 -12.12 1.93
C LEU A 341 3.45 -13.38 1.55
N GLU A 342 4.71 -13.29 1.12
CA GLU A 342 5.53 -14.50 0.87
C GLU A 342 5.63 -15.35 2.16
N ALA A 343 5.72 -14.69 3.32
CA ALA A 343 5.74 -15.35 4.62
C ALA A 343 4.41 -16.02 5.01
N ASN A 344 3.26 -15.49 4.56
CA ASN A 344 1.95 -16.12 4.76
C ASN A 344 0.93 -15.67 3.70
N MET A 345 0.83 -16.44 2.61
CA MET A 345 -0.08 -16.13 1.50
C MET A 345 -1.57 -16.16 1.87
N ASN A 346 -1.93 -16.74 3.02
CA ASN A 346 -3.31 -16.83 3.53
C ASN A 346 -3.76 -15.56 4.29
N LEU A 347 -2.90 -14.55 4.46
CA LEU A 347 -3.28 -13.29 5.10
C LEU A 347 -4.39 -12.58 4.31
N THR A 348 -5.50 -12.26 4.96
CA THR A 348 -6.54 -11.41 4.38
C THR A 348 -6.09 -9.94 4.31
N TRP A 349 -6.82 -9.10 3.58
CA TRP A 349 -6.59 -7.65 3.56
C TRP A 349 -6.63 -7.01 4.95
N ARG A 350 -7.52 -7.48 5.85
CA ARG A 350 -7.59 -7.06 7.26
C ARG A 350 -6.43 -7.58 8.09
N ASP A 351 -6.04 -8.85 7.90
CA ASP A 351 -4.87 -9.41 8.60
C ASP A 351 -3.62 -8.57 8.33
N MET A 352 -3.42 -8.11 7.09
CA MET A 352 -2.29 -7.24 6.73
C MET A 352 -2.32 -5.90 7.49
N GLN A 353 -3.49 -5.27 7.63
CA GLN A 353 -3.63 -4.04 8.42
C GLN A 353 -3.37 -4.30 9.93
N HIS A 354 -3.84 -5.42 10.48
CA HIS A 354 -3.51 -5.83 11.85
C HIS A 354 -2.01 -6.06 12.06
N LEU A 355 -1.30 -6.67 11.10
CA LEU A 355 0.15 -6.81 11.15
C LEU A 355 0.82 -5.44 11.22
N VAL A 356 0.43 -4.49 10.36
CA VAL A 356 0.96 -3.12 10.35
C VAL A 356 0.76 -2.42 11.70
N VAL A 357 -0.46 -2.44 12.25
CA VAL A 357 -0.77 -1.84 13.57
C VAL A 357 0.07 -2.44 14.71
N ARG A 358 0.44 -3.72 14.61
CA ARG A 358 1.14 -4.48 15.66
C ARG A 358 2.67 -4.51 15.52
N THR A 359 3.21 -4.07 14.38
CA THR A 359 4.64 -4.14 14.05
C THR A 359 5.25 -2.83 13.56
N SER A 360 4.45 -1.77 13.40
CA SER A 360 4.98 -0.42 13.18
C SER A 360 5.61 0.13 14.46
N HIS A 361 6.70 0.87 14.32
CA HIS A 361 7.49 1.36 15.45
C HIS A 361 7.50 2.90 15.50
N PRO A 362 7.12 3.52 16.63
CA PRO A 362 7.17 4.98 16.83
C PRO A 362 8.55 5.49 17.24
N ALA A 363 9.57 4.63 17.21
CA ALA A 363 10.95 4.97 17.55
C ALA A 363 11.59 5.80 16.43
N HIS A 364 12.47 6.74 16.79
CA HIS A 364 13.16 7.63 15.87
C HIS A 364 12.26 8.56 15.02
N LEU A 365 10.95 8.62 15.30
CA LEU A 365 9.99 9.53 14.66
C LEU A 365 9.61 10.69 15.58
N SER A 366 9.90 11.92 15.12
CA SER A 366 9.67 13.17 15.83
C SER A 366 8.43 13.89 15.30
N THR A 367 7.48 14.14 16.20
CA THR A 367 6.25 14.92 16.02
C THR A 367 5.67 15.22 17.41
N ASP A 368 4.90 16.30 17.51
CA ASP A 368 4.27 16.75 18.75
C ASP A 368 2.88 16.11 19.01
N ASP A 369 2.35 15.34 18.05
CA ASP A 369 1.00 14.75 18.07
C ASP A 369 0.94 13.27 18.55
N TRP A 370 2.05 12.73 19.05
CA TRP A 370 2.09 11.38 19.62
C TRP A 370 1.19 11.24 20.85
N SER A 371 0.16 10.40 20.76
CA SER A 371 -0.72 10.01 21.86
C SER A 371 -0.66 8.50 22.11
N THR A 372 -1.06 8.06 23.30
CA THR A 372 -1.19 6.62 23.62
C THR A 372 -2.67 6.27 23.65
N ASN A 373 -3.07 5.25 22.88
CA ASN A 373 -4.46 4.81 22.78
C ASN A 373 -4.88 3.90 23.96
N GLY A 374 -6.15 3.52 24.02
CA GLY A 374 -6.76 2.76 25.11
C GLY A 374 -6.21 1.35 25.34
N VAL A 375 -5.45 0.81 24.38
CA VAL A 375 -4.73 -0.48 24.48
C VAL A 375 -3.21 -0.32 24.62
N GLY A 376 -2.73 0.90 24.88
CA GLY A 376 -1.33 1.19 25.21
C GLY A 376 -0.39 1.37 24.01
N ARG A 377 -0.91 1.48 22.77
CA ARG A 377 -0.09 1.77 21.58
C ARG A 377 0.08 3.27 21.39
N ARG A 378 1.27 3.70 20.96
CA ARG A 378 1.49 5.08 20.52
C ARG A 378 0.99 5.24 19.09
N VAL A 379 0.26 6.32 18.83
CA VAL A 379 -0.32 6.67 17.53
C VAL A 379 -0.22 8.19 17.30
N SER A 380 -0.03 8.60 16.05
CA SER A 380 0.14 9.97 15.58
C SER A 380 -0.72 10.17 14.33
N HIS A 381 -1.31 11.35 14.13
CA HIS A 381 -2.05 11.66 12.89
C HIS A 381 -1.09 11.87 11.71
N SER A 382 0.16 12.25 12.01
CA SER A 382 1.23 12.40 11.01
C SER A 382 1.84 11.06 10.59
N TYR A 383 1.88 10.07 11.50
CA TYR A 383 2.64 8.82 11.28
C TYR A 383 1.83 7.51 11.42
N GLY A 384 0.55 7.57 11.77
CA GLY A 384 -0.21 6.39 12.20
C GLY A 384 0.45 5.70 13.41
N TYR A 385 0.62 4.38 13.33
CA TYR A 385 1.32 3.58 14.33
C TYR A 385 2.86 3.64 14.24
N GLY A 386 3.41 4.42 13.30
CA GLY A 386 4.84 4.67 13.15
C GLY A 386 5.45 4.02 11.91
N LEU A 387 6.77 3.80 11.95
CA LEU A 387 7.56 3.32 10.82
C LEU A 387 7.34 1.82 10.60
N LEU A 388 7.10 1.39 9.36
CA LEU A 388 7.03 -0.04 9.01
C LEU A 388 8.37 -0.74 9.26
N ASP A 389 8.32 -1.92 9.87
CA ASP A 389 9.47 -2.82 10.07
C ASP A 389 9.22 -4.13 9.31
N ALA A 390 9.95 -4.34 8.21
CA ALA A 390 9.79 -5.51 7.35
C ALA A 390 10.16 -6.83 8.05
N GLY A 391 11.19 -6.82 8.90
CA GLY A 391 11.61 -7.99 9.65
C GLY A 391 10.57 -8.43 10.68
N ALA A 392 9.96 -7.47 11.38
CA ALA A 392 8.89 -7.71 12.35
C ALA A 392 7.57 -8.13 11.68
N MET A 393 7.18 -7.49 10.57
CA MET A 393 6.00 -7.88 9.79
C MET A 393 6.10 -9.34 9.31
N VAL A 394 7.25 -9.72 8.73
CA VAL A 394 7.53 -11.09 8.28
C VAL A 394 7.56 -12.09 9.45
N ALA A 395 8.15 -11.73 10.59
CA ALA A 395 8.20 -12.59 11.76
C ALA A 395 6.81 -12.85 12.37
N LEU A 396 5.95 -11.83 12.41
CA LEU A 396 4.58 -11.97 12.92
C LEU A 396 3.67 -12.71 11.91
N ALA A 397 3.81 -12.46 10.61
CA ALA A 397 3.04 -13.11 9.54
C ALA A 397 3.11 -14.64 9.58
N GLN A 398 4.31 -15.20 9.83
CA GLN A 398 4.56 -16.65 9.87
C GLN A 398 3.70 -17.39 10.90
N ASN A 399 3.35 -16.74 12.01
CA ASN A 399 2.56 -17.33 13.11
C ASN A 399 1.19 -16.63 13.28
N TRP A 400 0.76 -15.85 12.29
CA TRP A 400 -0.49 -15.10 12.38
C TRP A 400 -1.71 -16.01 12.29
N THR A 401 -2.65 -15.83 13.21
CA THR A 401 -3.98 -16.46 13.14
C THR A 401 -4.97 -15.43 12.60
N SER A 402 -5.65 -15.76 11.49
CA SER A 402 -6.54 -14.82 10.82
C SER A 402 -7.68 -14.35 11.73
N VAL A 403 -8.01 -13.06 11.68
CA VAL A 403 -8.94 -12.39 12.61
C VAL A 403 -10.42 -12.75 12.43
N GLY A 404 -10.76 -13.66 11.49
CA GLY A 404 -12.14 -14.07 11.23
C GLY A 404 -12.98 -13.01 10.51
N PRO A 405 -14.31 -13.16 10.45
CA PRO A 405 -15.20 -12.22 9.74
C PRO A 405 -15.18 -10.79 10.31
N GLN A 406 -15.45 -9.80 9.46
CA GLN A 406 -15.55 -8.38 9.86
C GLN A 406 -16.96 -8.06 10.37
N HIS A 407 -17.10 -7.45 11.56
CA HIS A 407 -18.39 -7.13 12.16
C HIS A 407 -18.76 -5.64 12.01
N GLN A 408 -20.00 -5.35 11.59
CA GLN A 408 -20.54 -4.00 11.46
C GLN A 408 -21.62 -3.70 12.50
N CYS A 409 -21.34 -2.78 13.40
CA CYS A 409 -22.33 -2.10 14.22
C CYS A 409 -22.55 -0.67 13.70
N VAL A 410 -23.82 -0.29 13.46
CA VAL A 410 -24.20 1.08 13.04
C VAL A 410 -25.08 1.69 14.10
N LEU A 411 -24.65 2.81 14.66
CA LEU A 411 -25.30 3.48 15.78
C LEU A 411 -25.49 4.97 15.46
N THR A 412 -26.73 5.46 15.60
CA THR A 412 -27.00 6.90 15.48
C THR A 412 -26.54 7.61 16.73
N MET A 413 -25.62 8.57 16.62
CA MET A 413 -25.22 9.42 17.74
C MET A 413 -26.28 10.49 17.97
N LEU A 414 -26.49 11.35 16.96
CA LEU A 414 -27.40 12.48 16.96
C LEU A 414 -28.60 12.21 16.03
N SER A 415 -29.81 12.17 16.60
CA SER A 415 -31.06 12.02 15.85
C SER A 415 -31.70 13.36 15.45
N GLU A 416 -31.43 14.42 16.22
CA GLU A 416 -31.98 15.76 16.01
C GLU A 416 -30.86 16.75 15.65
N PRO A 417 -31.12 17.70 14.73
CA PRO A 417 -30.15 18.75 14.39
C PRO A 417 -29.66 19.54 15.62
N ARG A 418 -28.38 19.88 15.62
CA ARG A 418 -27.74 20.76 16.60
C ARG A 418 -27.02 21.89 15.91
N ASP A 419 -27.18 23.08 16.47
CA ASP A 419 -26.37 24.26 16.17
C ASP A 419 -24.93 24.02 16.64
N ILE A 420 -23.97 24.34 15.77
CA ILE A 420 -22.53 24.24 16.08
C ILE A 420 -22.07 25.49 16.84
N SER A 421 -22.63 26.66 16.51
CA SER A 421 -22.24 27.97 17.04
C SER A 421 -20.71 28.11 17.08
N SER A 422 -20.10 28.27 18.26
CA SER A 422 -18.65 28.25 18.45
C SER A 422 -18.07 26.86 18.74
N ARG A 423 -18.82 26.00 19.45
CA ARG A 423 -18.39 24.63 19.83
C ARG A 423 -19.61 23.78 20.19
N LEU A 424 -19.73 22.64 19.53
CA LEU A 424 -20.67 21.57 19.84
C LEU A 424 -19.92 20.39 20.45
N LEU A 425 -20.29 20.04 21.69
CA LEU A 425 -19.85 18.83 22.37
C LEU A 425 -21.06 17.91 22.56
N PHE A 426 -20.96 16.67 22.11
CA PHE A 426 -22.02 15.68 22.25
C PHE A 426 -21.48 14.30 22.64
N SER A 427 -21.90 13.83 23.82
CA SER A 427 -21.52 12.54 24.38
C SER A 427 -22.69 11.57 24.41
N LYS A 428 -22.43 10.29 24.12
CA LYS A 428 -23.44 9.23 24.17
C LYS A 428 -22.83 7.89 24.53
N THR A 429 -23.43 7.20 25.50
CA THR A 429 -23.11 5.81 25.81
C THR A 429 -23.64 4.88 24.72
N LEU A 430 -22.76 4.04 24.17
CA LEU A 430 -23.05 3.04 23.14
C LEU A 430 -22.77 1.63 23.66
N ASP A 431 -23.57 0.66 23.21
CA ASP A 431 -23.48 -0.76 23.59
C ASP A 431 -22.71 -1.63 22.56
N ALA A 432 -22.21 -1.01 21.48
CA ALA A 432 -21.56 -1.66 20.36
C ALA A 432 -22.36 -2.83 19.75
N CYS A 433 -23.69 -2.73 19.72
CA CYS A 433 -24.60 -3.78 19.24
C CYS A 433 -24.57 -5.07 20.08
N TRP A 434 -24.29 -4.96 21.39
CA TRP A 434 -24.30 -6.07 22.33
C TRP A 434 -25.53 -6.97 22.20
N GLY A 435 -25.31 -8.28 22.20
CA GLY A 435 -26.37 -9.29 22.07
C GLY A 435 -26.91 -9.51 20.65
N LYS A 436 -26.33 -8.87 19.62
CA LYS A 436 -26.68 -9.06 18.20
C LYS A 436 -25.51 -9.66 17.41
N PRO A 437 -25.74 -10.27 16.23
CA PRO A 437 -24.66 -10.72 15.33
C PRO A 437 -23.67 -9.61 14.95
N GLU A 438 -24.15 -8.37 14.90
CA GLU A 438 -23.39 -7.15 14.62
C GLU A 438 -22.43 -6.73 15.76
N TYR A 439 -22.41 -7.42 16.90
CA TYR A 439 -21.61 -7.05 18.06
C TYR A 439 -20.12 -6.95 17.75
N VAL A 440 -19.50 -5.83 18.16
CA VAL A 440 -18.05 -5.58 18.04
C VAL A 440 -17.43 -5.53 19.44
N SER A 441 -16.55 -6.48 19.75
CA SER A 441 -15.82 -6.55 21.02
C SER A 441 -14.43 -5.91 20.99
N SER A 442 -13.91 -5.62 19.81
CA SER A 442 -12.55 -5.13 19.56
C SER A 442 -12.60 -4.34 18.25
N LEU A 443 -12.18 -3.08 18.28
CA LEU A 443 -12.23 -2.20 17.13
C LEU A 443 -11.16 -2.50 16.08
N GLU A 444 -11.48 -2.13 14.84
CA GLU A 444 -10.54 -1.96 13.74
C GLU A 444 -10.59 -0.48 13.34
N HIS A 445 -11.27 -0.13 12.25
CA HIS A 445 -11.62 1.24 11.89
C HIS A 445 -12.90 1.71 12.59
N VAL A 446 -13.03 3.02 12.77
CA VAL A 446 -14.27 3.69 13.16
C VAL A 446 -14.57 4.81 12.17
N GLN A 447 -15.81 4.90 11.69
CA GLN A 447 -16.27 6.00 10.83
C GLN A 447 -17.32 6.85 11.55
N ALA A 448 -17.08 8.16 11.66
CA ALA A 448 -18.11 9.14 11.98
C ALA A 448 -18.64 9.73 10.68
N ARG A 449 -19.85 9.31 10.27
CA ARG A 449 -20.53 9.88 9.11
C ARG A 449 -21.26 11.14 9.51
N LEU A 450 -20.80 12.26 8.95
CA LEU A 450 -21.29 13.59 9.25
C LEU A 450 -22.01 14.17 8.03
N THR A 451 -23.27 14.54 8.23
CA THR A 451 -23.93 15.52 7.36
C THR A 451 -24.06 16.81 8.15
N LEU A 452 -23.35 17.85 7.73
CA LEU A 452 -23.40 19.16 8.37
C LEU A 452 -23.36 20.33 7.38
N SER A 453 -24.01 21.42 7.75
CA SER A 453 -23.99 22.69 7.00
C SER A 453 -23.16 23.72 7.76
N TYR A 454 -22.17 24.34 7.10
CA TYR A 454 -21.37 25.42 7.68
C TYR A 454 -20.99 26.44 6.59
N ASN A 455 -20.93 27.73 6.92
CA ASN A 455 -20.65 28.77 5.93
C ASN A 455 -19.20 28.76 5.44
N HIS A 456 -18.23 28.47 6.31
CA HIS A 456 -16.79 28.39 6.00
C HIS A 456 -16.20 27.08 6.52
N ARG A 457 -16.24 26.02 5.71
CA ARG A 457 -15.89 24.64 6.11
C ARG A 457 -14.50 24.50 6.74
N GLY A 458 -13.50 25.24 6.24
CA GLY A 458 -12.12 25.22 6.73
C GLY A 458 -11.90 25.75 8.14
N ASN A 459 -12.87 26.48 8.70
CA ASN A 459 -12.84 26.97 10.09
C ASN A 459 -13.27 25.90 11.10
N LEU A 460 -13.71 24.72 10.65
CA LEU A 460 -14.06 23.61 11.53
C LEU A 460 -12.83 22.77 11.92
N ALA A 461 -12.73 22.44 13.20
CA ALA A 461 -12.01 21.25 13.64
C ALA A 461 -12.99 20.24 14.23
N ILE A 462 -12.77 18.95 13.95
CA ILE A 462 -13.67 17.86 14.32
C ILE A 462 -12.86 16.77 15.01
N HIS A 463 -13.33 16.32 16.17
CA HIS A 463 -12.67 15.33 16.99
C HIS A 463 -13.66 14.27 17.50
N LEU A 464 -13.19 13.03 17.60
CA LEU A 464 -13.93 11.91 18.15
C LEU A 464 -13.13 11.26 19.26
N ILE A 465 -13.73 11.10 20.43
CA ILE A 465 -13.11 10.53 21.63
C ILE A 465 -13.77 9.20 21.93
N SER A 466 -12.96 8.14 22.04
CA SER A 466 -13.42 6.78 22.38
C SER A 466 -13.74 6.62 23.87
N PRO A 467 -14.45 5.55 24.27
CA PRO A 467 -14.73 5.25 25.69
C PRO A 467 -13.48 5.03 26.55
N LEU A 468 -12.34 4.72 25.93
CA LEU A 468 -11.04 4.57 26.61
C LEU A 468 -10.20 5.86 26.57
N GLY A 469 -10.75 6.97 26.07
CA GLY A 469 -10.14 8.30 26.09
C GLY A 469 -9.30 8.66 24.86
N THR A 470 -9.24 7.81 23.84
CA THR A 470 -8.45 8.07 22.62
C THR A 470 -9.10 9.14 21.78
N ARG A 471 -8.46 10.31 21.67
CA ARG A 471 -8.93 11.47 20.88
C ARG A 471 -8.36 11.42 19.47
N SER A 472 -9.23 11.16 18.50
CA SER A 472 -8.94 11.20 17.06
C SER A 472 -9.32 12.55 16.48
N THR A 473 -8.39 13.24 15.82
CA THR A 473 -8.65 14.41 14.99
C THR A 473 -9.20 13.93 13.65
N LEU A 474 -10.51 14.09 13.46
CA LEU A 474 -11.21 13.73 12.23
C LEU A 474 -11.04 14.80 11.14
N LEU A 475 -10.98 16.07 11.54
CA LEU A 475 -10.71 17.19 10.65
C LEU A 475 -9.84 18.21 11.40
N ALA A 476 -8.69 18.54 10.84
CA ALA A 476 -7.91 19.72 11.26
C ALA A 476 -8.40 20.96 10.49
N PRO A 477 -8.23 22.18 11.02
CA PRO A 477 -8.56 23.41 10.30
C PRO A 477 -7.80 23.51 8.98
N ARG A 478 -8.50 23.91 7.92
CA ARG A 478 -7.95 24.06 6.57
C ARG A 478 -8.13 25.51 6.09
N PRO A 479 -7.14 26.41 6.31
CA PRO A 479 -7.28 27.85 6.08
C PRO A 479 -7.61 28.30 4.65
N LYS A 480 -7.58 27.39 3.66
CA LYS A 480 -7.91 27.64 2.25
C LYS A 480 -9.32 27.16 1.86
N ASP A 481 -9.97 26.36 2.71
CA ASP A 481 -11.30 25.81 2.48
C ASP A 481 -12.40 26.81 2.85
N TYR A 482 -12.67 27.75 1.95
CA TYR A 482 -13.77 28.72 2.08
C TYR A 482 -15.13 28.16 1.63
N SER A 483 -15.28 26.84 1.47
CA SER A 483 -16.53 26.24 0.96
C SER A 483 -17.68 26.40 1.96
N SER A 484 -18.86 26.75 1.44
CA SER A 484 -20.12 26.81 2.18
C SER A 484 -20.98 25.55 2.03
N GLU A 485 -20.44 24.49 1.41
CA GLU A 485 -21.17 23.24 1.15
C GLU A 485 -21.24 22.34 2.39
N GLY A 486 -20.35 22.54 3.35
CA GLY A 486 -20.19 21.68 4.52
C GLY A 486 -19.79 20.25 4.14
N PHE A 487 -20.38 19.26 4.81
CA PHE A 487 -20.17 17.85 4.54
C PHE A 487 -21.51 17.13 4.35
N ASN A 488 -21.59 16.20 3.40
CA ASN A 488 -22.80 15.45 3.07
C ASN A 488 -22.52 13.94 3.15
N ASP A 489 -23.04 13.28 4.18
CA ASP A 489 -22.73 11.88 4.56
C ASP A 489 -21.23 11.53 4.53
N TRP A 490 -20.35 12.49 4.86
CA TRP A 490 -18.91 12.31 4.75
C TRP A 490 -18.39 11.42 5.87
N ALA A 491 -17.65 10.37 5.51
CA ALA A 491 -17.31 9.26 6.39
C ALA A 491 -15.90 9.38 6.97
N PHE A 492 -15.65 10.40 7.80
CA PHE A 492 -14.38 10.58 8.51
C PHE A 492 -13.97 9.30 9.25
N MET A 493 -12.79 8.76 8.96
CA MET A 493 -12.31 7.49 9.46
C MET A 493 -11.17 7.67 10.47
N THR A 494 -11.15 6.86 11.53
CA THR A 494 -10.02 6.74 12.45
C THR A 494 -9.58 5.30 12.62
N THR A 495 -8.26 5.11 12.59
CA THR A 495 -7.57 3.87 12.95
C THR A 495 -7.08 3.89 14.41
N HIS A 496 -7.06 5.06 15.07
CA HIS A 496 -6.32 5.27 16.32
C HIS A 496 -6.84 4.42 17.49
N SER A 497 -8.11 4.03 17.46
CA SER A 497 -8.76 3.17 18.46
C SER A 497 -8.67 1.67 18.14
N TRP A 498 -7.74 1.22 17.29
CA TRP A 498 -7.58 -0.21 16.95
C TRP A 498 -7.34 -1.09 18.18
N ASP A 499 -8.03 -2.24 18.22
CA ASP A 499 -8.19 -3.18 19.33
C ASP A 499 -8.89 -2.65 20.61
N GLU A 500 -9.41 -1.41 20.64
CA GLU A 500 -10.17 -0.92 21.80
C GLU A 500 -11.56 -1.57 21.91
N ASP A 501 -12.08 -1.67 23.15
CA ASP A 501 -13.49 -2.02 23.39
C ASP A 501 -14.38 -0.79 23.08
N PRO A 502 -15.28 -0.86 22.09
CA PRO A 502 -16.11 0.28 21.69
C PRO A 502 -17.29 0.57 22.63
N ARG A 503 -17.49 -0.20 23.71
CA ARG A 503 -18.61 -0.01 24.63
C ARG A 503 -18.31 1.09 25.65
N GLY A 504 -19.30 1.96 25.89
CA GLY A 504 -19.19 3.08 26.80
C GLY A 504 -19.45 4.42 26.10
N GLU A 505 -18.98 5.51 26.70
CA GLU A 505 -19.27 6.86 26.22
C GLU A 505 -18.35 7.29 25.07
N TRP A 506 -18.95 7.55 23.91
CA TRP A 506 -18.30 8.23 22.80
C TRP A 506 -18.61 9.71 22.87
N THR A 507 -17.61 10.57 22.62
CA THR A 507 -17.82 12.02 22.55
C THR A 507 -17.38 12.56 21.20
N LEU A 508 -18.29 13.27 20.53
CA LEU A 508 -18.01 14.07 19.35
C LEU A 508 -17.82 15.54 19.76
N GLU A 509 -16.79 16.15 19.21
CA GLU A 509 -16.46 17.56 19.36
C GLU A 509 -16.35 18.19 17.97
N ILE A 510 -17.10 19.27 17.74
CA ILE A 510 -16.99 20.13 16.56
C ILE A 510 -16.77 21.54 17.08
N GLU A 511 -15.67 22.18 16.68
CA GLU A 511 -15.32 23.54 17.10
C GLU A 511 -15.07 24.45 15.89
N ASN A 512 -15.44 25.71 16.05
CA ASN A 512 -15.05 26.78 15.15
C ASN A 512 -13.74 27.39 15.67
N VAL A 513 -12.67 27.32 14.87
CA VAL A 513 -11.35 27.87 15.24
C VAL A 513 -11.13 29.30 14.76
N SER A 514 -12.12 29.94 14.11
CA SER A 514 -11.98 31.32 13.66
C SER A 514 -12.04 32.31 14.82
N GLU A 515 -11.18 33.33 14.77
CA GLU A 515 -11.19 34.44 15.73
C GLU A 515 -12.34 35.44 15.48
N GLN A 516 -13.07 35.29 14.37
CA GLN A 516 -14.10 36.22 13.90
C GLN A 516 -15.47 35.57 13.99
N GLY A 517 -16.27 35.97 15.00
CA GLY A 517 -17.56 35.36 15.34
C GLY A 517 -18.72 35.62 14.37
N ASN A 518 -18.49 35.51 13.07
CA ASN A 518 -19.49 35.66 12.00
C ASN A 518 -19.94 34.32 11.38
N ASP A 519 -19.30 33.20 11.72
CA ASP A 519 -19.64 31.88 11.20
C ASP A 519 -20.87 31.26 11.91
N TYR A 520 -21.62 30.43 11.19
CA TYR A 520 -22.83 29.76 11.68
C TYR A 520 -23.11 28.44 10.94
N GLY A 521 -23.78 27.50 11.62
CA GLY A 521 -24.16 26.21 11.03
C GLY A 521 -25.08 25.40 11.93
N ASN A 522 -26.23 24.99 11.38
CA ASN A 522 -27.40 24.61 12.19
C ASN A 522 -27.87 23.16 12.01
N ARG A 523 -27.41 22.47 10.96
CA ARG A 523 -27.74 21.06 10.70
C ARG A 523 -26.50 20.22 10.94
N THR A 524 -26.62 19.24 11.82
CA THR A 524 -25.60 18.21 12.10
C THR A 524 -26.33 16.91 12.39
N SER A 525 -26.14 15.88 11.57
CA SER A 525 -26.59 14.50 11.87
C SER A 525 -25.42 13.54 11.78
N VAL A 526 -25.31 12.65 12.76
CA VAL A 526 -24.10 11.86 13.01
C VAL A 526 -24.42 10.39 13.23
N TYR A 527 -23.83 9.56 12.37
CA TYR A 527 -23.87 8.11 12.49
C TYR A 527 -22.46 7.60 12.79
N LEU A 528 -22.32 6.84 13.87
CA LEU A 528 -21.10 6.10 14.15
C LEU A 528 -21.23 4.71 13.53
N HIS A 529 -20.32 4.38 12.63
CA HIS A 529 -20.24 3.07 11.99
C HIS A 529 -18.93 2.41 12.40
N THR A 530 -18.98 1.15 12.84
CA THR A 530 -17.89 0.24 12.49
C THR A 530 -18.14 -0.28 11.07
N PRO A 531 -17.12 -0.71 10.32
CA PRO A 531 -17.26 -0.89 8.87
C PRO A 531 -17.93 -2.21 8.47
N PRO A 532 -18.46 -2.33 7.23
CA PRO A 532 -19.41 -3.36 6.82
C PRO A 532 -18.94 -4.81 6.92
N HIS A 533 -19.82 -5.70 7.41
CA HIS A 533 -19.71 -7.12 7.10
C HIS A 533 -20.00 -7.33 5.60
N ILE A 534 -18.92 -7.65 4.89
CA ILE A 534 -18.81 -7.80 3.42
C ILE A 534 -19.99 -8.48 2.70
N HIS A 535 -20.63 -9.49 3.30
CA HIS A 535 -21.65 -10.30 2.61
C HIS A 535 -23.01 -9.64 2.32
N GLN A 536 -23.39 -8.50 2.92
CA GLN A 536 -24.79 -8.04 2.83
C GLN A 536 -25.20 -7.37 1.49
N ARG A 537 -24.30 -6.71 0.74
CA ARG A 537 -24.67 -5.97 -0.49
C ARG A 537 -24.77 -6.80 -1.78
N LEU A 538 -24.10 -7.94 -1.88
CA LEU A 538 -24.16 -8.79 -3.09
C LEU A 538 -25.52 -9.51 -3.27
N SER A 539 -26.39 -9.48 -2.24
CA SER A 539 -27.72 -10.08 -2.28
C SER A 539 -28.73 -9.29 -3.12
N GLU A 540 -28.59 -7.97 -3.20
CA GLU A 540 -29.49 -7.12 -4.00
C GLU A 540 -29.15 -7.18 -5.50
N VAL A 541 -27.86 -7.27 -5.85
CA VAL A 541 -27.42 -7.43 -7.25
C VAL A 541 -27.88 -8.76 -7.85
N ARG A 542 -27.91 -9.84 -7.05
CA ARG A 542 -28.41 -11.15 -7.51
C ARG A 542 -29.85 -11.11 -8.01
N LYS A 543 -30.70 -10.18 -7.53
CA LYS A 543 -32.09 -10.04 -8.02
C LYS A 543 -32.17 -9.51 -9.46
N CYS A 544 -31.16 -8.83 -9.99
CA CYS A 544 -31.16 -8.36 -11.39
C CYS A 544 -30.69 -9.42 -12.39
N CYS A 545 -30.05 -10.50 -11.95
CA CYS A 545 -29.61 -11.62 -12.81
C CYS A 545 -30.39 -12.92 -12.59
N SER A 546 -31.52 -12.88 -11.88
CA SER A 546 -32.32 -14.07 -11.56
C SER A 546 -33.84 -13.87 -11.75
N VAL A 547 -34.25 -13.36 -12.91
CA VAL A 547 -35.64 -13.47 -13.38
C VAL A 547 -35.69 -14.22 -14.71
N SER A 548 -36.06 -15.51 -14.58
CA SER A 548 -36.70 -16.41 -15.55
C SER A 548 -36.55 -16.13 -17.06
N THR A 549 -35.98 -17.10 -17.76
CA THR A 549 -36.09 -17.27 -19.22
C THR A 549 -37.53 -17.54 -19.66
N SER A 550 -38.35 -16.50 -19.85
CA SER A 550 -39.53 -16.52 -20.73
C SER A 550 -40.01 -15.09 -20.99
N PHE A 551 -40.49 -14.82 -22.21
CA PHE A 551 -40.92 -13.49 -22.71
C PHE A 551 -39.83 -12.41 -22.79
N CYS A 552 -38.98 -12.52 -23.81
CA CYS A 552 -38.52 -11.33 -24.54
C CYS A 552 -38.97 -11.47 -26.00
N GLY A 553 -40.06 -10.78 -26.34
CA GLY A 553 -40.64 -10.76 -27.68
C GLY A 553 -41.36 -9.44 -27.89
N GLN A 554 -41.05 -8.78 -29.02
CA GLN A 554 -41.40 -7.40 -29.40
C GLN A 554 -40.42 -6.30 -28.94
N CYS A 555 -39.36 -6.12 -29.74
CA CYS A 555 -39.08 -4.84 -30.42
C CYS A 555 -38.13 -5.13 -31.60
N ALA A 556 -38.70 -5.22 -32.81
CA ALA A 556 -37.96 -5.26 -34.07
C ALA A 556 -38.45 -4.11 -34.96
N HIS A 557 -37.64 -3.74 -35.96
CA HIS A 557 -37.62 -2.50 -36.75
C HIS A 557 -36.77 -1.38 -36.11
N SER A 558 -35.78 -0.77 -36.77
CA SER A 558 -35.13 -1.02 -38.08
C SER A 558 -33.83 -0.19 -38.10
N LEU A 559 -32.65 -0.67 -38.51
CA LEU A 559 -32.18 -0.74 -39.91
C LEU A 559 -30.83 -1.49 -39.98
N SER A 560 -30.39 -1.84 -41.20
CA SER A 560 -29.39 -2.87 -41.51
C SER A 560 -27.99 -2.38 -41.92
N SER A 561 -27.07 -3.34 -42.05
CA SER A 561 -25.67 -3.28 -42.58
C SER A 561 -24.62 -2.71 -41.61
N PHE A 562 -23.45 -3.33 -41.41
CA PHE A 562 -22.70 -4.33 -42.21
C PHE A 562 -22.39 -5.66 -41.49
N GLU A 563 -22.21 -6.75 -42.25
CA GLU A 563 -21.76 -8.08 -41.81
C GLU A 563 -20.38 -8.46 -42.39
N SER A 564 -19.78 -9.54 -41.85
CA SER A 564 -18.60 -10.32 -42.33
C SER A 564 -17.24 -9.81 -41.82
N GLN A 565 -16.34 -10.59 -41.21
CA GLN A 565 -16.15 -12.05 -41.07
C GLN A 565 -15.65 -12.39 -39.63
N VAL A 566 -15.44 -13.64 -39.14
CA VAL A 566 -15.54 -15.00 -39.73
C VAL A 566 -16.16 -15.98 -38.70
N CYS A 567 -16.02 -17.32 -38.83
CA CYS A 567 -16.76 -18.32 -38.04
C CYS A 567 -15.91 -19.56 -37.62
N LEU A 568 -16.46 -20.36 -36.67
CA LEU A 568 -16.09 -21.75 -36.26
C LEU A 568 -14.93 -21.86 -35.22
N TRP A 569 -14.97 -22.73 -34.20
CA TRP A 569 -15.56 -24.08 -34.08
C TRP A 569 -16.27 -24.40 -32.73
N ARG A 570 -17.12 -25.45 -32.71
CA ARG A 570 -17.72 -26.13 -31.54
C ARG A 570 -17.39 -27.64 -31.55
N PRO A 571 -17.45 -28.36 -30.41
CA PRO A 571 -17.50 -29.82 -30.36
C PRO A 571 -18.92 -30.41 -30.17
N LEU A 572 -19.15 -31.65 -30.63
CA LEU A 572 -20.38 -32.45 -30.45
C LEU A 572 -20.09 -33.96 -30.62
N LEU A 573 -20.49 -34.80 -29.66
CA LEU A 573 -20.65 -36.28 -29.73
C LEU A 573 -21.28 -36.73 -28.39
N ILE A 574 -22.59 -36.99 -28.28
CA ILE A 574 -23.38 -38.19 -28.68
C ILE A 574 -23.22 -39.38 -27.71
N ALA A 575 -24.35 -40.01 -27.37
CA ALA A 575 -24.55 -40.86 -26.19
C ALA A 575 -24.67 -42.37 -26.47
N ARG A 576 -24.38 -43.20 -25.45
CA ARG A 576 -25.18 -44.35 -24.94
C ARG A 576 -24.29 -45.35 -24.17
N LEU A 577 -24.74 -45.79 -22.98
CA LEU A 577 -24.78 -47.20 -22.54
C LEU A 577 -25.51 -47.34 -21.18
N CYS A 578 -26.34 -48.39 -21.07
CA CYS A 578 -26.94 -49.09 -19.92
C CYS A 578 -26.74 -48.56 -18.47
N SER A 579 -27.67 -48.52 -17.50
CA SER A 579 -29.04 -49.04 -17.19
C SER A 579 -29.03 -49.70 -15.79
N LEU A 580 -30.19 -49.86 -15.13
CA LEU A 580 -30.45 -50.33 -13.73
C LEU A 580 -30.23 -49.22 -12.67
N SER A 581 -31.22 -48.62 -12.00
CA SER A 581 -32.50 -49.01 -11.36
C SER A 581 -32.39 -49.20 -9.84
N LEU A 582 -33.05 -48.32 -9.08
CA LEU A 582 -33.75 -48.67 -7.84
C LEU A 582 -34.85 -47.62 -7.55
N TYR A 583 -35.91 -48.05 -6.88
CA TYR A 583 -37.24 -47.45 -6.89
C TYR A 583 -37.70 -47.08 -5.45
N MET A 584 -38.56 -46.06 -5.33
CA MET A 584 -39.49 -45.80 -4.21
C MET A 584 -38.88 -45.28 -2.88
N PHE A 585 -39.62 -44.62 -1.97
CA PHE A 585 -41.07 -44.41 -1.82
C PHE A 585 -41.38 -42.98 -1.25
N LYS A 586 -42.61 -42.47 -1.42
CA LYS A 586 -43.19 -41.34 -0.62
C LYS A 586 -43.48 -41.84 0.83
N ALA A 587 -43.60 -41.08 1.93
CA ALA A 587 -44.42 -39.88 2.15
C ALA A 587 -44.35 -39.37 3.63
N PHE A 588 -44.80 -38.12 3.84
CA PHE A 588 -45.45 -37.55 5.05
C PHE A 588 -44.70 -37.20 6.37
N LEU A 589 -45.21 -36.10 6.96
CA LEU A 589 -45.17 -35.61 8.36
C LEU A 589 -43.99 -34.74 8.88
N HIS A 590 -44.24 -33.42 8.83
CA HIS A 590 -44.22 -32.41 9.91
C HIS A 590 -43.26 -32.45 11.13
N PHE A 591 -42.93 -31.21 11.54
CA PHE A 591 -42.29 -30.73 12.79
C PHE A 591 -40.79 -30.98 13.02
N GLY A 592 -40.08 -29.85 13.14
CA GLY A 592 -39.36 -29.56 14.39
C GLY A 592 -37.83 -29.68 14.37
N SER A 593 -37.19 -28.58 14.78
CA SER A 593 -35.87 -28.51 15.43
C SER A 593 -34.61 -28.61 14.55
N VAL A 594 -33.99 -27.44 14.38
CA VAL A 594 -32.57 -27.14 14.68
C VAL A 594 -31.56 -28.27 14.47
N THR A 595 -30.61 -28.04 13.56
CA THR A 595 -29.25 -28.58 13.67
C THR A 595 -28.26 -27.44 13.41
N VAL A 596 -27.39 -27.21 14.39
CA VAL A 596 -26.26 -26.27 14.37
C VAL A 596 -25.05 -26.97 13.74
N VAL A 597 -23.97 -26.22 13.46
CA VAL A 597 -22.63 -26.68 12.99
C VAL A 597 -22.53 -26.72 11.45
N ARG A 598 -21.61 -25.99 10.80
CA ARG A 598 -20.57 -25.06 11.28
C ARG A 598 -20.44 -23.87 10.32
#